data_AF-A0A5N5SRB6-F1
#
_entry.id   AF-A0A5N5SRB6-F1
#
_cell.length_a   1.000
_cell.length_b   1.000
_cell.length_c   1.000
_cell.angle_alpha   90.00
_cell.angle_beta   90.00
_cell.angle_gamma   90.00
#
_symmetry.space_group_name_H-M   'P 1'
#
loop_
_entity.id
_entity.type
_entity.pdbx_description
1 polymer ?
#
loop_
_entity_poly.entity_id
_entity_poly.type
_entity_poly.pdbx_seq_one_letter_code
_entity_poly.pdbx_strand_id
1 'polypeptide(L)'
;MLTIVLNMELVFANFCGFYTYADMDPTTAALEKEHEAITKVKYIDKVHFGRYEIDTWYFSPYPEEYGKVPKLFICQYCLKYMKLERTYRYHLSECTWRQPPGREIYRKGTISIYEVDGGDNKIYCQNLCLLAKLFLDHKTLYFDVEPFLFYILCEVDKQGAHLVGYFSKEKESPDGNNVACILTLPPYQRKGYGKLLIAFSYNKYCNISHACLRELRATLIWSLKIK
;
A
#
# COMPACT_ATOMS: atom_id res chain seq x y z
N MET A 1 15.94 7.52 13.44
CA MET A 1 14.94 6.80 14.28
C MET A 1 13.76 7.74 14.50
N LEU A 2 12.95 7.93 13.46
CA LEU A 2 11.68 8.68 13.54
C LEU A 2 10.61 7.78 12.93
N THR A 3 10.04 6.93 13.77
CA THR A 3 8.80 6.21 13.48
C THR A 3 7.69 7.23 13.63
N ILE A 4 7.12 7.69 12.51
CA ILE A 4 5.84 8.41 12.54
C ILE A 4 4.83 7.37 13.01
N VAL A 5 4.52 7.41 14.30
CA VAL A 5 3.44 6.64 14.93
C VAL A 5 2.14 7.17 14.34
N LEU A 6 1.69 6.57 13.24
CA LEU A 6 0.34 6.77 12.74
C LEU A 6 -0.60 6.07 13.74
N ASN A 7 -1.02 6.81 14.76
CA ASN A 7 -2.09 6.41 15.64
C ASN A 7 -3.32 6.13 14.77
N MET A 8 -3.83 4.90 14.81
CA MET A 8 -4.84 4.42 13.85
C MET A 8 -6.19 5.16 13.97
N GLU A 9 -6.42 5.86 15.09
CA GLU A 9 -7.52 6.82 15.27
C GLU A 9 -7.45 8.01 14.28
N LEU A 10 -6.26 8.54 14.01
CA LEU A 10 -6.04 9.63 13.05
C LEU A 10 -6.25 9.17 11.60
N VAL A 11 -5.88 7.93 11.27
CA VAL A 11 -6.14 7.34 9.94
C VAL A 11 -7.63 7.13 9.72
N PHE A 12 -8.36 6.67 10.75
CA PHE A 12 -9.82 6.55 10.72
C PHE A 12 -10.49 7.92 10.55
N ALA A 13 -10.01 8.94 11.26
CA ALA A 13 -10.59 10.27 11.24
C ALA A 13 -10.28 11.04 9.94
N ASN A 14 -9.10 10.85 9.32
CA ASN A 14 -8.81 11.37 7.98
C ASN A 14 -9.66 10.69 6.89
N PHE A 15 -9.98 9.41 7.05
CA PHE A 15 -10.90 8.71 6.13
C PHE A 15 -12.36 9.15 6.30
N CYS A 16 -12.71 9.75 7.45
CA CYS A 16 -14.05 10.17 7.82
C CYS A 16 -14.24 11.70 7.82
N GLY A 17 -13.19 12.47 7.51
CA GLY A 17 -13.23 13.94 7.38
C GLY A 17 -13.25 14.71 8.71
N PHE A 18 -12.72 14.14 9.80
CA PHE A 18 -12.84 14.68 11.16
C PHE A 18 -11.63 15.47 11.69
N TYR A 19 -10.49 15.51 10.98
CA TYR A 19 -9.38 16.41 11.34
C TYR A 19 -9.12 17.41 10.22
N THR A 20 -8.97 18.68 10.59
CA THR A 20 -8.59 19.75 9.66
C THR A 20 -7.13 20.09 9.88
N TYR A 21 -6.48 20.74 8.90
CA TYR A 21 -5.11 21.26 9.00
C TYR A 21 -4.83 22.09 10.28
N ALA A 22 -5.88 22.53 11.00
CA ALA A 22 -5.79 23.31 12.22
C ALA A 22 -5.37 22.51 13.47
N ASP A 23 -5.35 21.18 13.42
CA ASP A 23 -5.15 20.32 14.61
C ASP A 23 -3.73 19.73 14.74
N MET A 24 -2.79 20.11 13.86
CA MET A 24 -1.42 19.58 13.88
C MET A 24 -0.49 20.38 14.78
N ASP A 25 0.36 19.70 15.55
CA ASP A 25 1.34 20.36 16.42
C ASP A 25 2.40 21.11 15.57
N PRO A 26 3.01 22.19 16.10
CA PRO A 26 3.90 23.07 15.34
C PRO A 26 5.12 22.37 14.73
N THR A 27 5.58 21.29 15.37
CA THR A 27 6.73 20.48 14.95
C THR A 27 6.37 19.60 13.76
N THR A 28 5.19 18.99 13.79
CA THR A 28 4.63 18.21 12.67
C THR A 28 4.37 19.11 11.46
N ALA A 29 3.77 20.29 11.68
CA ALA A 29 3.52 21.26 10.61
C ALA A 29 4.81 21.81 9.96
N ALA A 30 5.89 21.99 10.74
CA ALA A 30 7.19 22.42 10.21
C ALA A 30 7.86 21.32 9.36
N LEU A 31 7.84 20.07 9.84
CA LEU A 31 8.35 18.91 9.10
C LEU A 31 7.55 18.65 7.82
N GLU A 32 6.24 18.84 7.85
CA GLU A 32 5.38 18.77 6.66
C GLU A 32 5.71 19.88 5.67
N LYS A 33 5.92 21.12 6.13
CA LYS A 33 6.26 22.24 5.25
C LYS A 33 7.64 22.09 4.60
N GLU A 34 8.60 21.50 5.31
CA GLU A 34 9.91 21.16 4.77
C GLU A 34 9.83 19.97 3.79
N HIS A 35 9.04 18.94 4.11
CA HIS A 35 8.74 17.84 3.20
C HIS A 35 7.97 18.30 1.95
N GLU A 36 7.00 19.19 2.06
CA GLU A 36 6.27 19.82 0.94
C GLU A 36 7.22 20.60 0.04
N ALA A 37 8.21 21.29 0.61
CA ALA A 37 9.21 22.02 -0.17
C ALA A 37 10.13 21.09 -0.96
N ILE A 38 10.49 19.92 -0.40
CA ILE A 38 11.31 18.89 -1.05
C ILE A 38 10.50 18.09 -2.08
N THR A 39 9.21 17.87 -1.86
CA THR A 39 8.32 17.05 -2.72
C THR A 39 7.64 17.82 -3.85
N LYS A 40 7.79 19.16 -3.91
CA LYS A 40 7.16 20.03 -4.91
C LYS A 40 7.53 19.71 -6.37
N VAL A 41 8.64 19.03 -6.62
CA VAL A 41 9.02 18.62 -7.97
C VAL A 41 8.64 17.16 -8.20
N LYS A 42 7.38 16.97 -8.59
CA LYS A 42 6.87 15.70 -9.09
C LYS A 42 7.30 15.55 -10.55
N TYR A 43 8.19 14.61 -10.82
CA TYR A 43 8.67 14.31 -12.17
C TYR A 43 7.87 13.22 -12.89
N ILE A 44 7.42 12.20 -12.14
CA ILE A 44 6.62 11.10 -12.70
C ILE A 44 5.16 11.48 -12.57
N ASP A 45 4.52 11.83 -13.68
CA ASP A 45 3.11 12.26 -13.71
C ASP A 45 2.14 11.08 -13.68
N LYS A 46 2.51 9.99 -14.35
CA LYS A 46 1.65 8.83 -14.58
C LYS A 46 2.38 7.49 -14.43
N VAL A 47 1.63 6.48 -14.04
CA VAL A 47 2.08 5.08 -14.10
C VAL A 47 1.13 4.23 -14.94
N HIS A 48 1.69 3.42 -15.82
CA HIS A 48 0.96 2.33 -16.49
C HIS A 48 1.11 1.06 -15.65
N PHE A 49 -0.01 0.55 -15.15
CA PHE A 49 -0.07 -0.60 -14.25
C PHE A 49 -1.17 -1.56 -14.72
N GLY A 50 -0.77 -2.64 -15.40
CA GLY A 50 -1.72 -3.58 -15.98
C GLY A 50 -2.59 -2.91 -17.04
N ARG A 51 -3.92 -2.95 -16.85
CA ARG A 51 -4.88 -2.27 -17.72
C ARG A 51 -5.11 -0.79 -17.38
N TYR A 52 -4.47 -0.27 -16.34
CA TYR A 52 -4.71 1.08 -15.85
C TYR A 52 -3.58 2.03 -16.23
N GLU A 53 -3.96 3.28 -16.49
CA GLU A 53 -3.08 4.43 -16.42
C GLU A 53 -3.54 5.26 -15.21
N ILE A 54 -2.61 5.54 -14.28
CA ILE A 54 -2.92 6.11 -12.98
C ILE A 54 -2.11 7.40 -12.81
N ASP A 55 -2.79 8.51 -12.54
CA ASP A 55 -2.14 9.76 -12.14
C ASP A 55 -1.55 9.60 -10.74
N THR A 56 -0.28 9.95 -10.59
CA THR A 56 0.44 9.90 -9.31
C THR A 56 0.14 11.15 -8.50
N TRP A 57 0.27 11.08 -7.18
CA TRP A 57 -0.09 12.19 -6.27
C TRP A 57 1.14 12.86 -5.66
N TYR A 58 2.15 12.06 -5.32
CA TYR A 58 3.33 12.52 -4.60
C TYR A 58 4.62 12.11 -5.32
N PHE A 59 5.71 12.79 -4.96
CA PHE A 59 7.06 12.37 -5.34
C PHE A 59 7.38 10.97 -4.77
N SER A 60 8.02 10.14 -5.59
CA SER A 60 8.62 8.87 -5.18
C SER A 60 10.07 8.78 -5.66
N PRO A 61 11.02 8.36 -4.80
CA PRO A 61 12.45 8.36 -5.08
C PRO A 61 12.88 7.15 -5.92
N TYR A 62 12.31 7.01 -7.11
CA TYR A 62 12.83 6.08 -8.11
C TYR A 62 14.28 6.45 -8.45
N PRO A 63 15.17 5.47 -8.73
CA PRO A 63 16.56 5.75 -9.07
C PRO A 63 16.65 6.77 -10.21
N GLU A 64 17.69 7.62 -10.19
CA GLU A 64 17.74 8.90 -10.94
C GLU A 64 17.33 8.79 -12.41
N GLU A 65 17.70 7.68 -13.03
CA GLU A 65 17.43 7.42 -14.44
C GLU A 65 15.95 7.12 -14.75
N TYR A 66 15.15 6.69 -13.76
CA TYR A 66 13.71 6.45 -13.79
C TYR A 66 12.92 7.57 -13.12
N GLY A 67 13.52 8.28 -12.17
CA GLY A 67 12.86 9.35 -11.42
C GLY A 67 12.54 10.60 -12.25
N LYS A 68 13.15 10.76 -13.43
CA LYS A 68 13.00 11.95 -14.29
C LYS A 68 12.08 11.74 -15.51
N VAL A 69 11.42 10.59 -15.64
CA VAL A 69 10.51 10.33 -16.78
C VAL A 69 9.07 10.70 -16.42
N PRO A 70 8.27 11.26 -17.36
CA PRO A 70 6.88 11.65 -17.09
C PRO A 70 5.97 10.44 -16.88
N LYS A 71 6.35 9.26 -17.39
CA LYS A 71 5.57 8.03 -17.31
C LYS A 71 6.43 6.82 -17.02
N LEU A 72 6.06 6.03 -16.01
CA LEU A 72 6.64 4.71 -15.76
C LEU A 72 5.69 3.59 -16.16
N PHE A 73 6.26 2.49 -16.61
CA PHE A 73 5.55 1.25 -16.90
C PHE A 73 5.92 0.22 -15.82
N ILE A 74 4.93 -0.30 -15.10
CA ILE A 74 5.14 -1.17 -13.95
C ILE A 74 4.41 -2.49 -14.18
N CYS A 75 5.15 -3.60 -14.07
CA CYS A 75 4.56 -4.94 -14.15
C CYS A 75 3.57 -5.16 -13.02
N GLN A 76 2.33 -5.55 -13.35
CA GLN A 76 1.28 -5.77 -12.35
C GLN A 76 1.54 -6.95 -11.40
N TYR A 77 2.48 -7.83 -11.76
CA TYR A 77 2.81 -9.02 -10.98
C TYR A 77 4.09 -8.81 -10.17
N CYS A 78 5.25 -8.68 -10.80
CA CYS A 78 6.54 -8.58 -10.10
C CYS A 78 6.93 -7.15 -9.68
N LEU A 79 6.11 -6.14 -10.03
CA LEU A 79 6.30 -4.72 -9.71
C LEU A 79 7.57 -4.09 -10.29
N LYS A 80 8.28 -4.79 -11.18
CA LYS A 80 9.41 -4.20 -11.91
C LYS A 80 8.93 -2.97 -12.69
N TYR A 81 9.66 -1.88 -12.56
CA TYR A 81 9.42 -0.62 -13.26
C TYR A 81 10.35 -0.47 -14.47
N MET A 82 9.84 0.17 -15.52
CA MET A 82 10.51 0.39 -16.80
C MET A 82 10.19 1.79 -17.33
N LYS A 83 11.13 2.38 -18.06
CA LYS A 83 10.99 3.73 -18.64
C LYS A 83 10.25 3.73 -19.97
N LEU A 84 10.41 2.66 -20.76
CA LEU A 84 9.95 2.60 -22.14
C LEU A 84 8.87 1.53 -22.29
N GLU A 85 7.87 1.83 -23.11
CA GLU A 85 6.82 0.86 -23.42
C GLU A 85 7.38 -0.40 -24.11
N ARG A 86 8.40 -0.24 -24.96
CA ARG A 86 9.06 -1.38 -25.64
C ARG A 86 9.65 -2.37 -24.63
N THR A 87 10.33 -1.89 -23.59
CA THR A 87 10.94 -2.77 -22.57
C THR A 87 9.88 -3.38 -21.66
N TYR A 88 8.77 -2.66 -21.42
CA TYR A 88 7.60 -3.21 -20.74
C TYR A 88 6.94 -4.36 -21.51
N ARG A 89 6.66 -4.18 -22.82
CA ARG A 89 6.08 -5.24 -23.66
C ARG A 89 6.98 -6.47 -23.74
N TYR A 90 8.28 -6.27 -23.86
CA TYR A 90 9.25 -7.36 -23.79
C TYR A 90 9.21 -8.05 -22.42
N HIS A 91 9.15 -7.29 -21.33
CA HIS A 91 9.01 -7.90 -20.00
C HIS A 91 7.73 -8.72 -19.85
N LEU A 92 6.62 -8.31 -20.46
CA LEU A 92 5.37 -9.08 -20.42
C LEU A 92 5.46 -10.42 -21.15
N SER A 93 6.30 -10.57 -22.18
CA SER A 93 6.52 -11.87 -22.84
C SER A 93 7.38 -12.81 -22.00
N GLU A 94 8.33 -12.27 -21.24
CA GLU A 94 9.29 -13.07 -20.46
C GLU A 94 8.84 -13.33 -19.01
N CYS A 95 8.02 -12.45 -18.44
CA CYS A 95 7.67 -12.54 -17.02
C CYS A 95 6.75 -13.73 -16.75
N THR A 96 7.24 -14.65 -15.92
CA THR A 96 6.50 -15.86 -15.47
C THR A 96 5.63 -15.63 -14.25
N TRP A 97 5.74 -14.46 -13.60
CA TRP A 97 5.03 -14.16 -12.36
C TRP A 97 3.54 -13.91 -12.64
N ARG A 98 2.66 -14.55 -11.86
CA ARG A 98 1.21 -14.36 -11.93
C ARG A 98 0.57 -14.10 -10.57
N GLN A 99 1.37 -13.93 -9.53
CA GLN A 99 0.94 -13.63 -8.17
C GLN A 99 2.08 -12.96 -7.40
N PRO A 100 1.81 -12.32 -6.26
CA PRO A 100 2.85 -11.90 -5.32
C PRO A 100 3.73 -13.09 -4.89
N PRO A 101 4.98 -12.84 -4.46
CA PRO A 101 5.78 -13.87 -3.83
C PRO A 101 5.20 -14.24 -2.46
N GLY A 102 5.92 -15.08 -1.71
CA GLY A 102 5.54 -15.45 -0.36
C GLY A 102 4.36 -16.42 -0.32
N ARG A 103 3.62 -16.38 0.79
CA ARG A 103 2.61 -17.39 1.11
C ARG A 103 1.21 -16.80 1.02
N GLU A 104 0.31 -17.47 0.30
CA GLU A 104 -1.12 -17.17 0.38
C GLU A 104 -1.66 -17.58 1.75
N ILE A 105 -2.10 -16.60 2.55
CA ILE A 105 -2.58 -16.83 3.92
C ILE A 105 -4.09 -16.64 4.08
N TYR A 106 -4.76 -16.17 3.03
CA TYR A 106 -6.21 -16.01 2.99
C TYR A 106 -6.72 -16.16 1.57
N ARG A 107 -7.82 -16.90 1.41
CA ARG A 107 -8.55 -17.06 0.15
C ARG A 107 -10.05 -17.06 0.44
N LYS A 108 -10.80 -16.17 -0.23
CA LYS A 108 -12.27 -16.21 -0.23
C LYS A 108 -12.81 -15.74 -1.59
N GLY A 109 -13.36 -16.67 -2.35
CA GLY A 109 -13.85 -16.38 -3.70
C GLY A 109 -12.73 -15.91 -4.61
N THR A 110 -12.85 -14.69 -5.14
CA THR A 110 -11.86 -14.03 -6.00
C THR A 110 -10.87 -13.15 -5.22
N ILE A 111 -10.86 -13.20 -3.88
CA ILE A 111 -9.97 -12.39 -3.06
C ILE A 111 -8.93 -13.26 -2.38
N SER A 112 -7.67 -12.85 -2.47
CA SER A 112 -6.53 -13.48 -1.81
C SER A 112 -5.68 -12.46 -1.06
N ILE A 113 -5.05 -12.88 0.05
CA ILE A 113 -4.01 -12.10 0.73
C ILE A 113 -2.74 -12.93 0.83
N TYR A 114 -1.63 -12.35 0.39
CA TYR A 114 -0.29 -12.96 0.47
C TYR A 114 0.53 -12.28 1.56
N GLU A 115 1.22 -13.08 2.37
CA GLU A 115 2.24 -12.63 3.31
C GLU A 115 3.61 -12.73 2.66
N VAL A 116 4.28 -11.58 2.54
CA VAL A 116 5.58 -11.43 1.90
C VAL A 116 6.57 -10.89 2.92
N ASP A 117 7.63 -11.65 3.18
CA ASP A 117 8.74 -11.22 4.00
C ASP A 117 9.67 -10.28 3.20
N GLY A 118 9.95 -9.09 3.74
CA GLY A 118 10.82 -8.10 3.10
C GLY A 118 12.31 -8.47 3.10
N GLY A 119 12.74 -9.34 4.01
CA GLY A 119 14.09 -9.92 4.03
C GLY A 119 14.27 -10.91 2.87
N ASP A 120 13.29 -11.80 2.67
CA ASP A 120 13.35 -12.83 1.62
C ASP A 120 13.07 -12.25 0.22
N ASN A 121 12.22 -11.23 0.12
CA ASN A 121 11.72 -10.69 -1.15
C ASN A 121 12.07 -9.21 -1.35
N LYS A 122 13.30 -8.84 -1.00
CA LYS A 122 13.77 -7.44 -0.95
C LYS A 122 13.40 -6.61 -2.18
N ILE A 123 13.70 -7.09 -3.39
CA ILE A 123 13.42 -6.36 -4.63
C ILE A 123 11.92 -6.12 -4.84
N TYR A 124 11.09 -7.14 -4.58
CA TYR A 124 9.65 -7.01 -4.71
C TYR A 124 9.09 -5.95 -3.75
N CYS A 125 9.52 -6.02 -2.48
CA CYS A 125 9.06 -5.10 -1.44
C CYS A 125 9.56 -3.67 -1.65
N GLN A 126 10.79 -3.48 -2.15
CA GLN A 126 11.29 -2.16 -2.55
C GLN A 126 10.47 -1.59 -3.71
N ASN A 127 10.18 -2.38 -4.73
CA ASN A 127 9.33 -1.96 -5.85
C ASN A 127 7.92 -1.57 -5.39
N LEU A 128 7.34 -2.35 -4.47
CA LEU A 128 6.05 -2.04 -3.86
C LEU A 128 6.09 -0.73 -3.07
N CYS A 129 7.15 -0.49 -2.29
CA CYS A 129 7.32 0.74 -1.52
C CYS A 129 7.45 1.97 -2.44
N LEU A 130 8.21 1.86 -3.53
CA LEU A 130 8.34 2.93 -4.54
C LEU A 130 7.00 3.24 -5.21
N LEU A 131 6.26 2.19 -5.60
CA LEU A 131 4.90 2.35 -6.15
C LEU A 131 3.97 3.02 -5.13
N ALA A 132 4.01 2.58 -3.87
CA ALA A 132 3.16 3.10 -2.81
C ALA A 132 3.44 4.57 -2.50
N LYS A 133 4.72 4.98 -2.52
CA LYS A 133 5.14 6.37 -2.26
C LYS A 133 4.59 7.36 -3.29
N LEU A 134 4.24 6.91 -4.50
CA LEU A 134 3.54 7.76 -5.48
C LEU A 134 2.14 8.19 -5.01
N PHE A 135 1.56 7.48 -4.04
CA PHE A 135 0.19 7.68 -3.54
C PHE A 135 0.12 7.91 -2.01
N LEU A 136 1.27 7.91 -1.33
CA LEU A 136 1.40 8.16 0.11
C LEU A 136 2.36 9.33 0.34
N ASP A 137 1.93 10.31 1.11
CA ASP A 137 2.72 11.51 1.37
C ASP A 137 3.90 11.20 2.30
N HIS A 138 3.62 10.75 3.53
CA HIS A 138 4.61 10.60 4.60
C HIS A 138 5.28 9.22 4.69
N LYS A 139 5.46 8.51 3.56
CA LYS A 139 6.20 7.24 3.57
C LYS A 139 7.72 7.50 3.54
N THR A 140 8.39 7.22 4.66
CA THR A 140 9.81 7.51 4.86
C THR A 140 10.74 6.32 4.58
N LEU A 141 10.23 5.09 4.68
CA LEU A 141 11.01 3.86 4.48
C LEU A 141 10.61 3.15 3.18
N TYR A 142 11.55 3.04 2.25
CA TYR A 142 11.33 2.40 0.94
C TYR A 142 12.48 1.51 0.45
N PHE A 143 13.70 1.66 0.98
CA PHE A 143 14.83 0.76 0.65
C PHE A 143 15.12 -0.27 1.76
N ASP A 144 14.94 0.13 3.02
CA ASP A 144 15.10 -0.76 4.16
C ASP A 144 13.77 -1.48 4.46
N VAL A 145 13.58 -2.62 3.80
CA VAL A 145 12.34 -3.41 3.83
C VAL A 145 12.46 -4.68 4.68
N GLU A 146 13.67 -5.06 5.08
CA GLU A 146 13.97 -6.31 5.80
C GLU A 146 13.25 -6.42 7.16
N PRO A 147 13.06 -5.32 7.92
CA PRO A 147 12.31 -5.35 9.17
C PRO A 147 10.79 -5.52 9.02
N PHE A 148 10.26 -5.61 7.80
CA PHE A 148 8.82 -5.56 7.54
C PHE A 148 8.27 -6.86 6.94
N LEU A 149 7.03 -7.17 7.33
CA LEU A 149 6.13 -8.07 6.63
C LEU A 149 5.14 -7.25 5.80
N PHE A 150 4.82 -7.72 4.59
CA PHE A 150 3.88 -7.09 3.68
C PHE A 150 2.70 -8.02 3.43
N TYR A 151 1.48 -7.50 3.57
CA TYR A 151 0.23 -8.20 3.36
C TYR A 151 -0.43 -7.69 2.10
N ILE A 152 -0.31 -8.47 1.03
CA ILE A 152 -0.67 -8.07 -0.32
C ILE A 152 -2.08 -8.57 -0.64
N LEU A 153 -3.03 -7.65 -0.79
CA LEU A 153 -4.40 -7.96 -1.20
C LEU A 153 -4.52 -8.00 -2.72
N CYS A 154 -5.09 -9.09 -3.21
CA CYS A 154 -5.29 -9.32 -4.63
C CYS A 154 -6.74 -9.66 -4.99
N GLU A 155 -7.16 -9.19 -6.17
CA GLU A 155 -8.25 -9.81 -6.95
C GLU A 155 -7.65 -10.94 -7.80
N VAL A 156 -8.28 -12.11 -7.81
CA VAL A 156 -7.79 -13.28 -8.55
C VAL A 156 -8.76 -13.68 -9.64
N ASP A 157 -8.23 -13.84 -10.85
CA ASP A 157 -8.95 -14.34 -12.01
C ASP A 157 -8.19 -15.52 -12.67
N LYS A 158 -8.51 -15.84 -13.93
CA LYS A 158 -7.86 -16.93 -14.69
C LYS A 158 -6.41 -16.62 -15.09
N GLN A 159 -6.03 -15.34 -15.13
CA GLN A 159 -4.70 -14.88 -15.49
C GLN A 159 -3.77 -14.86 -14.29
N GLY A 160 -4.29 -14.51 -13.10
CA GLY A 160 -3.51 -14.58 -11.86
C GLY A 160 -4.09 -13.75 -10.73
N ALA A 161 -3.26 -13.45 -9.73
CA ALA A 161 -3.55 -12.58 -8.61
C ALA A 161 -3.02 -11.16 -8.88
N HIS A 162 -3.96 -10.22 -9.01
CA HIS A 162 -3.72 -8.83 -9.35
C HIS A 162 -3.68 -7.97 -8.09
N LEU A 163 -2.58 -7.26 -7.86
CA LEU A 163 -2.45 -6.33 -6.73
C LEU A 163 -3.56 -5.28 -6.73
N VAL A 164 -4.23 -5.15 -5.59
CA VAL A 164 -5.31 -4.17 -5.33
C VAL A 164 -4.92 -3.19 -4.22
N GLY A 165 -4.21 -3.70 -3.21
CA GLY A 165 -3.74 -2.91 -2.08
C GLY A 165 -2.83 -3.73 -1.19
N TYR A 166 -2.27 -3.10 -0.17
CA TYR A 166 -1.45 -3.80 0.81
C TYR A 166 -1.45 -3.06 2.15
N PHE A 167 -0.99 -3.74 3.19
CA PHE A 167 -0.43 -3.06 4.36
C PHE A 167 0.92 -3.67 4.74
N SER A 168 1.79 -2.91 5.39
CA SER A 168 3.04 -3.40 5.96
C SER A 168 2.97 -3.39 7.49
N LYS A 169 3.71 -4.29 8.13
CA LYS A 169 3.83 -4.41 9.58
C LYS A 169 5.30 -4.66 9.93
N GLU A 170 5.82 -3.96 10.94
CA GLU A 170 7.14 -4.27 11.50
C GLU A 170 7.12 -5.66 12.14
N LYS A 171 8.16 -6.46 11.88
CA LYS A 171 8.32 -7.79 12.51
C LYS A 171 8.39 -7.67 14.03
N GLU A 172 9.15 -6.69 14.49
CA GLU A 172 9.28 -6.28 15.88
C GLU A 172 8.87 -4.82 15.96
N SER A 173 7.75 -4.54 16.62
CA SER A 173 7.28 -3.17 16.83
C SER A 173 7.31 -2.84 18.31
N PRO A 174 8.25 -1.99 18.78
CA PRO A 174 8.34 -1.59 20.19
C PRO A 174 7.05 -0.96 20.71
N ASP A 175 6.35 -0.22 19.84
CA ASP A 175 5.11 0.48 20.16
C ASP A 175 3.86 -0.39 19.94
N GLY A 176 4.03 -1.66 19.53
CA GLY A 176 2.93 -2.58 19.27
C GLY A 176 2.08 -2.22 18.04
N ASN A 177 2.63 -1.46 17.09
CA ASN A 177 1.89 -1.03 15.90
C ASN A 177 1.52 -2.23 15.01
N ASN A 178 0.23 -2.36 14.71
CA ASN A 178 -0.27 -3.43 13.84
C ASN A 178 -0.15 -3.11 12.35
N VAL A 179 0.01 -1.83 12.01
CA VAL A 179 0.12 -1.30 10.65
C VAL A 179 1.17 -0.20 10.62
N ALA A 180 2.13 -0.29 9.71
CA ALA A 180 3.11 0.77 9.43
C ALA A 180 2.70 1.61 8.21
N CYS A 181 2.23 0.96 7.14
CA CYS A 181 1.66 1.63 5.97
C CYS A 181 0.45 0.83 5.48
N ILE A 182 -0.56 1.49 4.93
CA ILE A 182 -1.71 0.86 4.30
C ILE A 182 -2.09 1.65 3.03
N LEU A 183 -2.36 0.94 1.95
CA LEU A 183 -2.74 1.56 0.67
C LEU A 183 -3.72 0.66 -0.08
N THR A 184 -4.77 1.28 -0.63
CA THR A 184 -5.53 0.71 -1.76
C THR A 184 -5.18 1.51 -3.00
N LEU A 185 -4.76 0.83 -4.07
CA LEU A 185 -4.38 1.49 -5.32
C LEU A 185 -5.56 2.34 -5.86
N PRO A 186 -5.31 3.53 -6.44
CA PRO A 186 -6.38 4.47 -6.79
C PRO A 186 -7.56 3.89 -7.59
N PRO A 187 -7.37 3.04 -8.62
CA PRO A 187 -8.49 2.45 -9.39
C PRO A 187 -9.40 1.51 -8.59
N TYR A 188 -8.97 1.10 -7.40
CA TYR A 188 -9.68 0.16 -6.54
C TYR A 188 -10.22 0.81 -5.26
N GLN A 189 -10.04 2.11 -5.08
CA GLN A 189 -10.59 2.82 -3.93
C GLN A 189 -12.12 2.83 -3.94
N ARG A 190 -12.72 3.04 -2.76
CA ARG A 190 -14.18 3.07 -2.53
C ARG A 190 -14.94 1.78 -2.87
N LYS A 191 -14.24 0.65 -3.05
CA LYS A 191 -14.81 -0.70 -3.27
C LYS A 191 -14.82 -1.59 -2.02
N GLY A 192 -14.43 -1.06 -0.87
CA GLY A 192 -14.38 -1.78 0.42
C GLY A 192 -13.05 -2.45 0.75
N TYR A 193 -12.06 -2.46 -0.15
CA TYR A 193 -10.76 -3.09 0.07
C TYR A 193 -9.96 -2.50 1.24
N GLY A 194 -10.00 -1.18 1.44
CA GLY A 194 -9.37 -0.55 2.60
C GLY A 194 -9.94 -1.08 3.93
N LYS A 195 -11.27 -1.25 4.02
CA LYS A 195 -11.92 -1.82 5.20
C LYS A 195 -11.49 -3.28 5.44
N LEU A 196 -11.32 -4.05 4.36
CA LEU A 196 -10.83 -5.42 4.45
C LEU A 196 -9.39 -5.49 4.97
N LEU A 197 -8.49 -4.65 4.45
CA LEU A 197 -7.10 -4.57 4.90
C LEU A 197 -7.00 -4.20 6.38
N ILE A 198 -7.78 -3.21 6.82
CA ILE A 198 -7.88 -2.82 8.24
C ILE A 198 -8.40 -3.99 9.07
N ALA A 199 -9.52 -4.59 8.68
CA ALA A 199 -10.08 -5.73 9.43
C ALA A 199 -9.08 -6.89 9.53
N PHE A 200 -8.30 -7.13 8.47
CA PHE A 200 -7.27 -8.17 8.46
C PHE A 200 -6.09 -7.85 9.38
N SER A 201 -5.66 -6.59 9.47
CA SER A 201 -4.51 -6.20 10.31
C SER A 201 -4.76 -6.39 11.81
N TYR A 202 -6.01 -6.24 12.27
CA TYR A 202 -6.39 -6.50 13.66
C TYR A 202 -6.57 -7.99 13.98
N ASN A 203 -6.96 -8.81 13.01
CA ASN A 203 -7.42 -10.19 13.24
C ASN A 203 -6.34 -11.26 13.01
N LYS A 204 -5.07 -10.96 13.31
CA LYS A 204 -3.93 -11.85 13.03
C LYS A 204 -3.98 -13.27 13.65
N TYR A 205 -4.97 -13.60 14.47
CA TYR A 205 -4.98 -14.85 15.26
C TYR A 205 -6.25 -15.68 15.24
N CYS A 206 -7.31 -15.29 14.53
CA CYS A 206 -8.50 -16.13 14.48
C CYS A 206 -8.53 -16.90 13.17
N ASN A 207 -8.33 -18.22 13.23
CA ASN A 207 -8.83 -19.15 12.23
C ASN A 207 -10.20 -18.64 11.76
N ILE A 208 -10.28 -18.19 10.51
CA ILE A 208 -11.42 -17.46 9.97
C ILE A 208 -12.58 -18.45 9.80
N SER A 209 -13.17 -18.82 10.92
CA SER A 209 -14.45 -19.49 11.01
C SER A 209 -15.55 -18.43 10.89
N HIS A 210 -16.72 -18.87 10.42
CA HIS A 210 -17.90 -18.07 10.12
C HIS A 210 -18.36 -17.07 11.22
N ALA A 211 -17.84 -17.15 12.44
CA ALA A 211 -18.17 -16.28 13.57
C ALA A 211 -17.62 -14.85 13.44
N CYS A 212 -16.43 -14.65 12.86
CA CYS A 212 -15.74 -13.35 12.86
C CYS A 212 -16.47 -12.25 12.02
N LEU A 213 -17.20 -12.64 10.96
CA LEU A 213 -18.00 -11.69 10.18
C LEU A 213 -19.29 -11.24 10.88
N ARG A 214 -19.77 -11.96 11.91
CA ARG A 214 -20.93 -11.53 12.70
C ARG A 214 -20.57 -10.41 13.67
N GLU A 215 -19.35 -10.39 14.21
CA GLU A 215 -18.87 -9.28 15.04
C GLU A 215 -18.58 -8.01 14.23
N LEU A 216 -18.15 -8.14 12.96
CA LEU A 216 -18.07 -6.99 12.05
C LEU A 216 -19.42 -6.28 11.88
N ARG A 217 -20.56 -6.98 11.96
CA ARG A 217 -21.87 -6.32 12.02
C ARG A 217 -22.07 -5.55 13.33
N ALA A 218 -21.62 -6.07 14.46
CA ALA A 218 -21.78 -5.38 15.75
C ALA A 218 -20.95 -4.10 15.84
N THR A 219 -19.73 -4.08 15.29
CA THR A 219 -18.88 -2.87 15.26
C THR A 219 -19.34 -1.87 14.20
N LEU A 220 -19.84 -2.32 13.03
CA LEU A 220 -20.47 -1.43 12.03
C LEU A 220 -21.82 -0.86 12.49
N ILE A 221 -22.57 -1.56 13.35
CA ILE A 221 -23.82 -1.06 13.93
C ILE A 221 -23.57 0.06 14.95
N TRP A 222 -22.42 0.05 15.66
CA TRP A 222 -22.03 1.17 16.53
C TRP A 222 -21.69 2.44 15.73
N SER A 223 -21.03 2.34 14.57
CA SER A 223 -20.74 3.51 13.72
C SER A 223 -21.94 4.05 12.92
N LEU A 224 -23.04 3.29 12.78
CA LEU A 224 -24.26 3.75 12.10
C LEU A 224 -25.28 4.42 13.05
N LYS A 225 -25.08 4.33 14.37
CA LYS A 225 -25.95 4.94 15.40
C LYS A 225 -25.45 6.27 15.95
N ILE A 226 -24.27 6.72 15.52
CA ILE A 226 -23.75 8.06 15.80
C ILE A 226 -24.00 8.88 14.54
N LYS A 227 -25.23 9.39 14.41
CA LYS A 227 -25.59 10.45 13.47
C LYS A 227 -25.52 11.79 14.20
#